data_AF-A0A402AEH6-F1
#
_entry.id   AF-A0A402AEH6-F1
#
_cell.length_a   1.000
_cell.length_b   1.000
_cell.length_c   1.000
_cell.angle_alpha   90.00
_cell.angle_beta   90.00
_cell.angle_gamma   90.00
#
_symmetry.space_group_name_H-M   'P 1'
#
loop_
_entity.id
_entity.type
_entity.pdbx_description
1 polymer ?
#
loop_
_entity_poly.entity_id
_entity_poly.type
_entity_poly.pdbx_seq_one_letter_code
_entity_poly.pdbx_strand_id
1 'polypeptide(L)'
;MQQRVVAAVERWLTRDNIGAYPVFVAHADVVKLLVAHYAGLNPAQAGVLSIDNASVSLVEIAHDAQQESHRHVVAIGWSPQPGWLKMPTPEKPAPTDSQEAGEQKM
;
A
#
# COMPACT_ATOMS: atom_id res chain seq x y z
N MET A 1 5.58 -0.69 16.01
CA MET A 1 5.36 -1.43 14.74
C MET A 1 6.29 -0.91 13.63
N GLN A 2 6.20 0.37 13.25
CA GLN A 2 6.95 0.98 12.14
C GLN A 2 8.48 0.77 12.20
N GLN A 3 9.11 1.03 13.34
CA GLN A 3 10.57 0.85 13.50
C GLN A 3 11.05 -0.56 13.11
N ARG A 4 10.26 -1.59 13.41
CA ARG A 4 10.62 -2.99 13.06
C ARG A 4 10.51 -3.25 11.56
N VAL A 5 9.51 -2.64 10.92
CA VAL A 5 9.24 -2.79 9.48
C VAL A 5 10.37 -2.16 8.68
N VAL A 6 10.71 -0.90 8.99
CA VAL A 6 11.80 -0.18 8.34
C VAL A 6 13.13 -0.89 8.59
N ALA A 7 13.44 -1.25 9.84
CA ALA A 7 14.69 -1.96 10.16
C ALA A 7 14.81 -3.33 9.49
N ALA A 8 13.69 -4.00 9.18
CA ALA A 8 13.74 -5.24 8.41
C ALA A 8 14.16 -4.98 6.97
N VAL A 9 13.58 -3.99 6.30
CA VAL A 9 13.91 -3.65 4.90
C VAL A 9 15.32 -3.09 4.78
N GLU A 10 15.72 -2.13 5.62
CA GLU A 10 17.07 -1.53 5.56
C GLU A 10 18.16 -2.59 5.76
N ARG A 11 17.98 -3.55 6.69
CA ARG A 11 18.93 -4.68 6.86
C ARG A 11 19.00 -5.61 5.65
N TRP A 12 17.92 -5.70 4.88
CA TRP A 12 17.94 -6.45 3.63
C TRP A 12 18.69 -5.69 2.54
N LEU A 13 18.51 -4.37 2.46
CA LEU A 13 19.18 -3.50 1.47
C LEU A 13 20.70 -3.44 1.65
N THR A 14 21.24 -3.73 2.84
CA THR A 14 22.70 -3.78 3.06
C THR A 14 23.37 -5.09 2.59
N ARG A 15 22.64 -5.99 1.91
CA ARG A 15 23.19 -7.27 1.46
C ARG A 15 23.64 -7.17 -0.01
N ASP A 16 24.88 -7.58 -0.28
CA ASP A 16 25.48 -7.48 -1.62
C ASP A 16 24.88 -8.44 -2.67
N ASN A 17 24.06 -9.41 -2.25
CA ASN A 17 23.57 -10.50 -3.11
C ASN A 17 22.07 -10.44 -3.47
N ILE A 18 21.41 -9.31 -3.26
CA ILE A 18 19.95 -9.18 -3.45
C ILE A 18 19.55 -8.71 -4.86
N GLY A 19 20.52 -8.33 -5.68
CA GLY A 19 20.29 -7.73 -7.01
C GLY A 19 19.84 -6.27 -6.94
N ALA A 20 19.64 -5.65 -8.12
CA ALA A 20 19.33 -4.22 -8.23
C ALA A 20 17.87 -3.85 -7.89
N TYR A 21 16.95 -4.83 -7.90
CA TYR A 21 15.51 -4.59 -7.78
C TYR A 21 14.85 -5.56 -6.78
N PRO A 22 15.12 -5.43 -5.47
CA PRO A 22 14.47 -6.26 -4.46
C PRO A 22 12.96 -5.95 -4.39
N VAL A 23 12.14 -7.00 -4.27
CA VAL A 23 10.68 -6.88 -4.11
C VAL A 23 10.26 -7.37 -2.73
N PHE A 24 9.50 -6.54 -2.02
CA PHE A 24 8.92 -6.88 -0.72
C PHE A 24 7.40 -6.99 -0.84
N VAL A 25 6.84 -8.12 -0.42
CA VAL A 25 5.39 -8.36 -0.42
C VAL A 25 4.89 -8.35 1.02
N ALA A 26 3.93 -7.47 1.31
CA ALA A 26 3.35 -7.31 2.63
C ALA A 26 1.91 -6.78 2.56
N HIS A 27 1.22 -6.77 3.70
CA HIS A 27 -0.10 -6.15 3.80
C HIS A 27 -0.06 -4.63 3.59
N ALA A 28 -1.18 -4.06 3.16
CA ALA A 28 -1.31 -2.64 2.86
C ALA A 28 -0.78 -1.74 3.99
N ASP A 29 -1.11 -2.02 5.25
CA ASP A 29 -0.65 -1.19 6.39
C ASP A 29 0.88 -1.17 6.54
N VAL A 30 1.54 -2.28 6.25
CA VAL A 30 3.01 -2.37 6.27
C VAL A 30 3.60 -1.58 5.11
N VAL A 31 3.01 -1.69 3.91
CA VAL A 31 3.44 -0.93 2.73
C VAL A 31 3.28 0.57 2.97
N LYS A 32 2.15 1.01 3.54
CA LYS A 32 1.90 2.43 3.88
C LYS A 32 2.97 2.98 4.82
N LEU A 33 3.38 2.20 5.83
CA LEU A 33 4.45 2.61 6.75
C LEU A 33 5.81 2.74 6.06
N LEU A 34 6.13 1.84 5.12
CA LEU A 34 7.37 1.90 4.34
C LEU A 34 7.37 3.10 3.40
N VAL A 35 6.30 3.29 2.62
CA VAL A 35 6.17 4.41 1.69
C VAL A 35 6.22 5.74 2.43
N ALA A 36 5.52 5.87 3.57
CA ALA A 36 5.58 7.08 4.39
C ALA A 36 7.01 7.37 4.87
N HIS A 37 7.75 6.35 5.30
CA HIS A 37 9.15 6.50 5.70
C HIS A 37 10.03 7.00 4.54
N TYR A 38 9.94 6.34 3.37
CA TYR A 38 10.76 6.69 2.20
C TYR A 38 10.36 8.02 1.55
N ALA A 39 9.11 8.45 1.70
CA ALA A 39 8.62 9.76 1.26
C ALA A 39 8.94 10.90 2.26
N GLY A 40 9.59 10.61 3.40
CA GLY A 40 9.86 11.61 4.44
C GLY A 40 8.60 12.11 5.16
N LEU A 41 7.50 11.36 5.11
CA LEU A 41 6.24 11.72 5.76
C LEU A 41 6.26 11.33 7.24
N ASN A 42 5.47 12.05 8.05
CA ASN A 42 5.28 11.67 9.45
C ASN A 42 4.56 10.31 9.50
N PRO A 43 4.97 9.38 10.38
CA PRO A 43 4.28 8.11 10.59
C PRO A 43 2.75 8.22 10.75
N ALA A 44 2.27 9.28 11.41
CA ALA A 44 0.85 9.53 11.62
C ALA A 44 0.09 9.77 10.29
N GLN A 45 0.80 10.18 9.23
CA GLN A 45 0.23 10.42 7.91
C GLN A 45 0.16 9.14 7.05
N ALA A 46 0.76 8.03 7.48
CA ALA A 46 0.72 6.76 6.73
C ALA A 46 -0.70 6.26 6.50
N GLY A 47 -1.64 6.54 7.42
CA GLY A 47 -3.05 6.15 7.28
C GLY A 47 -3.78 6.85 6.14
N VAL A 48 -3.28 8.00 5.68
CA VAL A 48 -3.87 8.78 4.58
C VAL A 48 -3.55 8.16 3.20
N LEU A 49 -2.50 7.34 3.12
CA LEU A 49 -2.13 6.66 1.89
C LEU A 49 -3.14 5.57 1.53
N SER A 50 -3.58 5.57 0.27
CA SER A 50 -4.42 4.51 -0.31
C SER A 50 -3.51 3.56 -1.09
N ILE A 51 -3.62 2.26 -0.79
CA ILE A 51 -2.87 1.18 -1.44
C ILE A 51 -3.87 0.09 -1.78
N ASP A 52 -4.12 -0.10 -3.07
CA ASP A 52 -5.04 -1.12 -3.53
C ASP A 52 -4.40 -2.51 -3.46
N ASN A 53 -5.24 -3.53 -3.36
CA ASN A 53 -4.77 -4.91 -3.48
C ASN A 53 -4.09 -5.12 -4.85
N ALA A 54 -3.02 -5.92 -4.85
CA ALA A 54 -2.22 -6.20 -6.03
C ALA A 54 -1.61 -4.97 -6.74
N SER A 55 -1.56 -3.82 -6.04
CA SER A 55 -0.81 -2.66 -6.49
C SER A 55 0.67 -2.75 -6.09
N VAL A 56 1.50 -1.94 -6.76
CA VAL A 56 2.94 -1.85 -6.56
C VAL A 56 3.33 -0.41 -6.24
N SER A 57 4.15 -0.23 -5.21
CA SER A 57 4.83 1.03 -4.94
C SER A 57 6.31 0.87 -5.27
N LEU A 58 6.92 1.89 -5.86
CA LEU A 58 8.31 1.86 -6.27
C LEU A 58 9.08 3.00 -5.58
N VAL A 59 10.20 2.64 -4.98
CA VAL A 59 11.14 3.57 -4.34
C VAL A 59 12.50 3.36 -5.00
N GLU A 60 13.06 4.43 -5.51
CA GLU A 60 14.42 4.50 -5.99
C GLU A 60 15.34 4.91 -4.82
N ILE A 61 16.43 4.17 -4.65
CA ILE A 61 17.44 4.43 -3.63
C ILE A 61 18.78 4.56 -4.35
N ALA A 62 19.27 5.79 -4.47
CA ALA A 62 20.57 6.07 -5.04
C ALA A 62 21.62 6.09 -3.92
N HIS A 63 22.70 5.35 -4.11
CA HIS A 63 23.88 5.39 -3.25
C HIS A 63 24.95 6.23 -3.95
N ASP A 64 25.16 7.47 -3.52
CA ASP A 64 26.32 8.25 -3.96
C ASP A 64 27.55 7.91 -3.11
N ALA A 65 28.74 8.13 -3.67
CA ALA A 65 30.05 7.89 -3.05
C ALA A 65 30.25 8.64 -1.73
N GLN A 66 29.41 9.65 -1.42
CA GLN A 66 29.43 10.41 -0.17
C GLN A 66 28.47 9.88 0.92
N GLN A 67 27.89 8.67 0.76
CA GLN A 67 26.97 8.03 1.72
C GLN A 67 25.62 8.73 1.92
N GLU A 68 25.31 9.80 1.18
CA GLU A 68 23.98 10.39 1.20
C GLU A 68 23.04 9.53 0.35
N SER A 69 22.21 8.72 1.02
CA SER A 69 21.23 7.87 0.34
C SER A 69 20.04 8.72 -0.08
N HIS A 70 19.97 9.10 -1.35
CA HIS A 70 18.81 9.77 -1.89
C HIS A 70 17.69 8.76 -2.12
N ARG A 71 16.55 8.97 -1.45
CA ARG A 71 15.36 8.12 -1.54
C ARG A 71 14.29 8.91 -2.28
N HIS A 72 13.82 8.35 -3.39
CA HIS A 72 12.81 8.97 -4.23
C HIS A 72 11.65 7.99 -4.45
N VAL A 73 10.45 8.38 -4.03
CA VAL A 73 9.25 7.57 -4.25
C VAL A 73 8.75 7.83 -5.66
N VAL A 74 8.95 6.85 -6.54
CA VAL A 74 8.59 6.92 -7.97
C VAL A 74 7.10 6.69 -8.17
N ALA A 75 6.52 5.75 -7.42
CA ALA A 75 5.11 5.39 -7.53
C ALA A 75 4.54 4.90 -6.19
N ILE A 76 3.27 5.22 -5.95
CA ILE A 76 2.52 4.76 -4.77
C ILE A 76 1.25 4.06 -5.25
N GLY A 77 1.05 2.81 -4.86
CA GLY A 77 -0.18 2.07 -5.14
C GLY A 77 -0.49 1.93 -6.63
N TRP A 78 0.54 1.90 -7.49
CA TRP A 78 0.34 1.77 -8.93
C TRP A 78 -0.15 0.36 -9.26
N SER A 79 -1.33 0.28 -9.85
CA SER A 79 -1.88 -0.96 -10.40
C SER A 79 -1.97 -0.82 -11.91
N PRO A 80 -1.43 -1.77 -12.70
CA PRO A 80 -1.75 -1.79 -14.10
C PRO A 80 -3.27 -2.00 -14.20
N GLN A 81 -3.94 -1.22 -15.04
CA GLN A 81 -5.33 -1.47 -15.42
C GLN A 81 -5.33 -2.19 -16.77
N PRO A 82 -4.85 -3.45 -16.85
CA PRO A 82 -4.86 -4.10 -18.12
C PRO A 82 -6.31 -4.34 -18.52
N GLY A 83 -6.67 -4.08 -19.78
CA GLY A 83 -8.04 -4.22 -20.27
C GLY A 83 -8.65 -5.63 -20.11
N TRP A 84 -7.83 -6.63 -19.77
CA TRP A 84 -8.27 -7.99 -19.47
C TRP A 84 -8.73 -8.21 -18.01
N LEU A 85 -8.33 -7.37 -17.05
CA LEU A 85 -8.71 -7.48 -15.64
C LEU A 85 -9.95 -6.62 -15.37
N LYS A 86 -11.10 -7.26 -15.15
CA LYS A 86 -12.35 -6.57 -14.82
C LYS A 86 -12.47 -6.40 -13.31
N MET A 87 -12.80 -5.19 -12.86
CA MET A 87 -13.13 -4.95 -11.45
C MET A 87 -14.36 -5.80 -11.06
N PRO A 88 -14.36 -6.42 -9.88
CA PRO A 88 -15.56 -7.09 -9.38
C PRO A 88 -16.68 -6.07 -9.30
N THR A 89 -17.80 -6.35 -9.98
CA THR A 89 -18.98 -5.49 -9.91
C THR A 89 -19.65 -5.80 -8.57
N PRO A 90 -19.89 -4.81 -7.70
CA PRO A 90 -20.60 -5.06 -6.46
C PRO A 90 -21.98 -5.63 -6.78
N GLU A 91 -22.34 -6.75 -6.16
CA GLU A 91 -23.69 -7.30 -6.28
C GLU A 91 -24.68 -6.25 -5.77
N LYS A 92 -25.66 -5.92 -6.61
CA LYS A 92 -26.76 -5.06 -6.19
C LYS A 92 -27.49 -5.80 -5.07
N PRO A 93 -27.67 -5.19 -3.88
CA PRO A 93 -28.42 -5.84 -2.82
C PRO A 93 -29.79 -6.24 -3.36
N ALA A 94 -30.17 -7.50 -3.10
CA ALA A 94 -31.50 -7.98 -3.46
C ALA A 94 -32.55 -7.02 -2.87
N PRO A 95 -33.62 -6.69 -3.61
CA PRO A 95 -34.71 -5.90 -3.04
C PRO A 95 -35.19 -6.61 -1.78
N THR A 96 -35.07 -5.94 -0.63
CA THR A 96 -35.63 -6.42 0.62
C THR A 96 -37.15 -6.42 0.45
N ASP A 97 -37.75 -7.59 0.31
CA ASP A 97 -39.20 -7.71 0.31
C ASP A 97 -39.74 -7.18 1.66
N SER A 98 -40.67 -6.24 1.52
CA SER A 98 -41.72 -5.90 2.50
C SER A 98 -41.32 -5.14 3.77
N GLN A 99 -41.37 -3.82 3.67
CA GLN A 99 -41.96 -3.02 4.76
C GLN A 99 -43.45 -3.35 4.85
N GLU A 100 -43.83 -4.36 5.64
CA GLU A 100 -45.20 -4.41 6.16
C GLU A 100 -45.29 -3.41 7.31
N ALA A 101 -45.86 -2.25 7.00
CA ALA A 101 -46.33 -1.28 7.97
C ALA A 101 -47.41 -1.94 8.84
N GLY A 102 -47.01 -2.43 10.00
CA GLY A 102 -47.93 -2.79 11.07
C GLY A 102 -48.55 -1.53 11.66
N GLU A 103 -49.73 -1.14 11.18
CA GLU A 103 -50.65 -0.28 11.93
C GLU A 103 -50.96 -0.94 13.27
N GLN A 104 -50.43 -0.42 14.38
CA GLN A 104 -51.02 -0.68 15.70
C GLN A 104 -51.99 0.43 16.04
N LYS A 105 -53.27 0.14 15.78
CA LYS A 105 -54.40 0.69 16.53
C LYS A 105 -54.51 -0.10 17.84
N MET A 106 -54.21 0.53 18.97
CA MET A 106 -55.05 0.59 20.18
C MET A 106 -54.40 1.46 21.24
#